data_AF-A0A1M5GY37-F1
#
_entry.id   AF-A0A1M5GY37-F1
#
_cell.length_a   1.000
_cell.length_b   1.000
_cell.length_c   1.000
_cell.angle_alpha   90.00
_cell.angle_beta   90.00
_cell.angle_gamma   90.00
#
_symmetry.space_group_name_H-M   'P 1'
#
loop_
_entity.id
_entity.type
_entity.pdbx_description
1 polymer ?
#
loop_
_entity_poly.entity_id
_entity_poly.type
_entity_poly.pdbx_seq_one_letter_code
_entity_poly.pdbx_strand_id
1 'polypeptide(L)'
;MTEGIPADEVPEHLAASPAGTVTAACVGVGNADNGGGHEEADDYDELLASLGRTEEHDQRVAVHELGHVFVNRLIGNCSISEVTINPGDGFDGLCRGAGRAAFGSGGAIGVDARVIREVLQPLMPPEGEDRRAKADVFQSVLDAVTELMAGEVAEKMLLDGEPTSSGDDRRQARELAALICKTGPATDRFILLCEQQAYDLLSPYVGVLMSMQIVLRIHRAMTGEEMDRAIATVVAGQALAVERLRRADWRKREVSANSFEAACDHVNGASMPHLAPDRVR
;
A
#
# COMPACT_ATOMS: atom_id res chain seq x y z
N MET A 1 -17.61 -50.57 -36.75
CA MET A 1 -17.20 -49.24 -37.27
C MET A 1 -17.80 -48.24 -36.31
N THR A 2 -17.07 -47.56 -35.42
CA THR A 2 -15.70 -47.03 -35.39
C THR A 2 -15.21 -47.11 -33.93
N GLU A 3 -14.17 -47.88 -33.64
CA GLU A 3 -12.79 -47.41 -33.36
C GLU A 3 -12.72 -46.35 -32.24
N GLY A 4 -12.29 -46.81 -31.05
CA GLY A 4 -11.96 -45.99 -29.89
C GLY A 4 -10.50 -45.55 -29.94
N ILE A 5 -10.26 -44.32 -29.48
CA ILE A 5 -8.95 -43.71 -29.29
C ILE A 5 -8.54 -43.93 -27.83
N PRO A 6 -7.35 -44.47 -27.52
CA PRO A 6 -6.85 -44.54 -26.15
C PRO A 6 -6.17 -43.21 -25.78
N ALA A 7 -6.45 -42.71 -24.58
CA ALA A 7 -5.73 -41.58 -24.02
C ALA A 7 -4.66 -42.10 -23.05
N ASP A 8 -3.47 -41.55 -23.25
CA ASP A 8 -2.18 -41.87 -22.66
C ASP A 8 -2.14 -41.89 -21.12
N GLU A 9 -1.32 -42.80 -20.62
CA GLU A 9 -0.71 -42.78 -19.31
C GLU A 9 0.25 -41.59 -19.20
N VAL A 10 0.13 -40.79 -18.13
CA VAL A 10 1.21 -39.89 -17.68
C VAL A 10 1.39 -40.07 -16.17
N PRO A 11 2.64 -40.17 -15.66
CA PRO A 11 2.91 -40.69 -14.33
C PRO A 11 2.70 -39.65 -13.23
N GLU A 12 2.15 -40.13 -12.11
CA GLU A 12 2.32 -39.51 -10.80
C GLU A 12 3.79 -39.57 -10.38
N HIS A 13 4.42 -38.40 -10.26
CA HIS A 13 5.39 -38.15 -9.20
C HIS A 13 5.62 -36.65 -9.12
N LEU A 14 5.20 -36.02 -8.02
CA LEU A 14 6.11 -35.22 -7.20
C LEU A 14 5.46 -34.91 -5.85
N ALA A 15 6.22 -35.29 -4.83
CA ALA A 15 5.91 -35.19 -3.43
C ALA A 15 5.85 -33.74 -2.93
N ALA A 16 5.10 -33.58 -1.86
CA ALA A 16 4.96 -32.36 -1.09
C ALA A 16 6.28 -31.87 -0.46
N SER A 17 6.46 -30.55 -0.45
CA SER A 17 6.98 -29.85 0.72
C SER A 17 6.47 -28.40 0.76
N PRO A 18 6.05 -27.89 1.94
CA PRO A 18 5.44 -26.58 2.08
C PRO A 18 6.46 -25.56 2.62
N ALA A 19 6.87 -24.62 1.79
CA ALA A 19 7.33 -23.28 2.18
C ALA A 19 7.71 -22.54 0.90
N GLY A 20 6.91 -21.56 0.50
CA GLY A 20 7.17 -20.80 -0.72
C GLY A 20 6.42 -19.49 -0.70
N THR A 21 7.17 -18.43 -0.44
CA THR A 21 6.97 -17.06 -0.90
C THR A 21 6.28 -17.06 -2.26
N VAL A 22 5.16 -16.35 -2.38
CA VAL A 22 4.40 -16.24 -3.62
C VAL A 22 5.12 -15.25 -4.54
N THR A 23 6.10 -15.74 -5.29
CA THR A 23 6.57 -15.09 -6.51
C THR A 23 5.53 -15.29 -7.60
N ALA A 24 5.02 -14.19 -8.15
CA ALA A 24 4.12 -14.21 -9.29
C ALA A 24 4.85 -14.75 -10.52
N ALA A 25 4.57 -16.00 -10.88
CA ALA A 25 5.02 -16.56 -12.15
C ALA A 25 4.10 -16.05 -13.27
N CYS A 26 4.60 -15.08 -14.05
CA CYS A 26 4.01 -14.69 -15.31
C CYS A 26 4.11 -15.86 -16.30
N VAL A 27 2.97 -16.20 -16.92
CA VAL A 27 2.87 -17.17 -18.01
C VAL A 27 3.57 -16.59 -19.24
N GLY A 28 4.79 -17.05 -19.51
CA GLY A 28 5.53 -16.75 -20.73
C GLY A 28 4.96 -17.54 -21.91
N VAL A 29 4.05 -16.92 -22.67
CA VAL A 29 3.74 -17.35 -24.04
C VAL A 29 4.89 -16.87 -24.91
N GLY A 30 5.64 -17.83 -25.46
CA GLY A 30 6.71 -17.53 -26.40
C GLY A 30 6.16 -16.89 -27.66
N ASN A 31 6.71 -15.72 -28.01
CA ASN A 31 6.79 -15.26 -29.38
C ASN A 31 8.24 -14.85 -29.63
N ALA A 32 8.89 -15.60 -30.51
CA ALA A 32 10.08 -15.16 -31.17
C ALA A 32 9.66 -14.05 -32.15
N ASP A 33 10.05 -12.81 -31.87
CA ASP A 33 10.14 -11.80 -32.92
C ASP A 33 11.42 -10.98 -32.72
N ASN A 34 12.32 -11.15 -33.67
CA ASN A 34 13.53 -10.35 -33.82
C ASN A 34 13.15 -9.04 -34.50
N GLY A 35 12.54 -8.12 -33.76
CA GLY A 35 12.27 -6.77 -34.20
C GLY A 35 13.25 -5.80 -33.54
N GLY A 36 14.26 -5.34 -34.28
CA GLY A 36 15.06 -4.19 -33.90
C GLY A 36 14.17 -2.94 -33.89
N GLY A 37 13.53 -2.66 -32.76
CA GLY A 37 12.77 -1.45 -32.53
C GLY A 37 13.70 -0.38 -32.02
N HIS A 38 13.80 0.73 -32.76
CA HIS A 38 14.03 2.01 -32.10
C HIS A 38 12.96 2.10 -31.00
N GLU A 39 13.37 2.07 -29.74
CA GLU A 39 12.51 2.49 -28.63
C GLU A 39 12.14 3.94 -28.93
N GLU A 40 10.98 4.14 -29.55
CA GLU A 40 10.32 5.45 -29.55
C GLU A 40 10.24 5.84 -28.07
N ALA A 41 10.86 6.97 -27.71
CA ALA A 41 10.76 7.51 -26.37
C ALA A 41 9.27 7.54 -26.03
N ASP A 42 8.87 6.81 -24.99
CA ASP A 42 7.47 6.78 -24.57
C ASP A 42 7.08 8.22 -24.19
N ASP A 43 5.83 8.63 -24.45
CA ASP A 43 5.29 9.92 -24.04
C ASP A 43 5.56 10.19 -22.54
N TYR A 44 5.66 9.12 -21.74
CA TYR A 44 6.07 9.19 -20.34
C TYR A 44 7.53 9.64 -20.13
N ASP A 45 8.48 9.14 -20.94
CA ASP A 45 9.89 9.54 -20.85
C ASP A 45 10.07 11.00 -21.27
N GLU A 46 9.34 11.46 -22.29
CA GLU A 46 9.32 12.87 -22.69
C GLU A 46 8.76 13.76 -21.57
N LEU A 47 7.67 13.34 -20.92
CA LEU A 47 7.12 14.03 -19.76
C LEU A 47 8.16 14.14 -18.64
N LEU A 48 8.79 13.03 -18.25
CA LEU A 48 9.78 13.03 -17.17
C LEU A 48 11.00 13.89 -17.50
N ALA A 49 11.49 13.82 -18.74
CA ALA A 49 12.58 14.69 -19.22
C ALA A 49 12.21 16.17 -19.12
N SER A 50 10.96 16.55 -19.47
CA SER A 50 10.48 17.93 -19.35
C SER A 50 10.41 18.43 -17.89
N LEU A 51 10.19 17.51 -16.95
CA LEU A 51 10.18 17.78 -15.50
C LEU A 51 11.58 17.70 -14.88
N GLY A 52 12.60 17.27 -15.64
CA GLY A 52 13.96 17.03 -15.14
C GLY A 52 14.04 15.84 -14.17
N ARG A 53 13.22 14.81 -14.37
CA ARG A 53 13.09 13.66 -13.48
C ARG A 53 13.44 12.34 -14.16
N THR A 54 13.86 11.38 -13.34
CA THR A 54 13.92 9.96 -13.72
C THR A 54 12.64 9.26 -13.26
N GLU A 55 12.40 8.06 -13.76
CA GLU A 55 11.27 7.24 -13.34
C GLU A 55 11.33 6.94 -11.83
N GLU A 56 12.50 6.60 -11.30
CA GLU A 56 12.68 6.28 -9.89
C GLU A 56 12.38 7.49 -9.00
N HIS A 57 12.80 8.68 -9.43
CA HIS A 57 12.49 9.90 -8.71
C HIS A 57 10.98 10.19 -8.73
N ASP A 58 10.33 10.03 -9.88
CA ASP A 58 8.88 10.21 -10.01
C ASP A 58 8.08 9.22 -9.16
N GLN A 59 8.52 7.96 -9.15
CA GLN A 59 7.98 6.92 -8.30
C GLN A 59 8.13 7.25 -6.82
N ARG A 60 9.32 7.72 -6.41
CA ARG A 60 9.59 8.12 -5.03
C ARG A 60 8.65 9.22 -4.58
N VAL A 61 8.49 10.27 -5.38
CA VAL A 61 7.57 11.39 -5.08
C VAL A 61 6.13 10.88 -4.94
N ALA A 62 5.67 10.01 -5.85
CA ALA A 62 4.33 9.44 -5.74
C ALA A 62 4.12 8.63 -4.46
N VAL A 63 5.08 7.78 -4.09
CA VAL A 63 5.03 7.01 -2.84
C VAL A 63 5.04 7.93 -1.62
N HIS A 64 5.88 8.96 -1.64
CA HIS A 64 5.99 9.95 -0.56
C HIS A 64 4.66 10.67 -0.30
N GLU A 65 4.07 11.27 -1.34
CA GLU A 65 2.81 11.99 -1.20
C GLU A 65 1.66 11.08 -0.76
N LEU A 66 1.64 9.84 -1.24
CA LEU A 66 0.64 8.85 -0.81
C LEU A 66 0.80 8.47 0.67
N GLY A 67 2.01 8.48 1.20
CA GLY A 67 2.25 8.31 2.64
C GLY A 67 1.46 9.32 3.46
N HIS A 68 1.60 10.61 3.14
CA HIS A 68 0.85 11.69 3.81
C HIS A 68 -0.67 11.50 3.66
N VAL A 69 -1.14 11.25 2.45
CA VAL A 69 -2.57 11.03 2.16
C VAL A 69 -3.15 9.91 3.02
N PHE A 70 -2.50 8.74 3.05
CA PHE A 70 -3.02 7.58 3.75
C PHE A 70 -3.04 7.81 5.25
N VAL A 71 -1.95 8.32 5.84
CA VAL A 71 -1.91 8.60 7.28
C VAL A 71 -2.93 9.66 7.67
N ASN A 72 -3.09 10.73 6.88
CA ASN A 72 -4.12 11.75 7.09
C ASN A 72 -5.54 11.16 7.17
N ARG A 73 -5.86 10.22 6.27
CA ARG A 73 -7.15 9.53 6.25
C ARG A 73 -7.30 8.54 7.40
N LEU A 74 -6.26 7.78 7.72
CA LEU A 74 -6.30 6.76 8.78
C LEU A 74 -6.40 7.36 10.19
N ILE A 75 -5.81 8.54 10.41
CA ILE A 75 -5.99 9.30 11.67
C ILE A 75 -7.38 9.95 11.75
N GLY A 76 -8.08 10.07 10.61
CA GLY A 76 -9.43 10.66 10.53
C GLY A 76 -9.45 12.18 10.36
N ASN A 77 -8.30 12.79 10.04
CA ASN A 77 -8.20 14.25 9.86
C ASN A 77 -8.84 14.72 8.54
N CYS A 78 -8.96 13.84 7.54
CA CYS A 78 -9.58 14.07 6.22
C CYS A 78 -9.29 15.46 5.62
N SER A 79 -8.12 16.02 5.96
CA SER A 79 -7.85 17.43 5.74
C SER A 79 -7.23 17.62 4.37
N ILE A 80 -6.55 16.64 3.79
CA ILE A 80 -5.99 16.74 2.43
C ILE A 80 -7.12 16.78 1.39
N SER A 81 -7.17 17.87 0.62
CA SER A 81 -8.09 18.15 -0.49
C SER A 81 -7.49 17.96 -1.87
N GLU A 82 -6.17 17.93 -1.99
CA GLU A 82 -5.47 17.77 -3.26
C GLU A 82 -4.11 17.12 -3.01
N VAL A 83 -3.66 16.31 -3.95
CA VAL A 83 -2.31 15.77 -4.01
C VAL A 83 -1.81 15.90 -5.44
N THR A 84 -0.56 16.31 -5.59
CA THR A 84 0.12 16.40 -6.88
C THR A 84 1.54 15.89 -6.75
N ILE A 85 2.01 15.20 -7.79
CA ILE A 85 3.43 14.85 -7.95
C ILE A 85 4.08 15.70 -9.03
N ASN A 86 3.38 16.67 -9.62
CA ASN A 86 4.03 17.65 -10.48
C ASN A 86 4.85 18.62 -9.63
N PRO A 87 6.11 18.91 -10.01
CA PRO A 87 6.95 19.85 -9.30
C PRO A 87 6.34 21.26 -9.33
N GLY A 88 6.69 22.06 -8.32
CA GLY A 88 6.41 23.48 -8.28
C GLY A 88 7.51 24.26 -7.57
N ASP A 89 7.22 25.51 -7.25
CA ASP A 89 8.19 26.40 -6.59
C ASP A 89 8.55 25.88 -5.19
N GLY A 90 9.70 25.19 -5.10
CA GLY A 90 10.26 24.70 -3.85
C GLY A 90 9.76 23.33 -3.38
N PHE A 91 9.04 22.58 -4.22
CA PHE A 91 8.58 21.24 -3.88
C PHE A 91 8.58 20.29 -5.08
N ASP A 92 8.78 19.01 -4.79
CA ASP A 92 8.73 17.94 -5.80
C ASP A 92 7.32 17.34 -5.95
N GLY A 93 6.61 17.20 -4.84
CA GLY A 93 5.21 16.86 -4.77
C GLY A 93 4.55 17.72 -3.69
N LEU A 94 3.23 17.69 -3.63
CA LEU A 94 2.50 18.45 -2.63
C LEU A 94 1.13 17.85 -2.34
N CYS A 95 0.88 17.56 -1.07
CA CYS A 95 -0.45 17.44 -0.50
C CYS A 95 -0.97 18.82 -0.06
N ARG A 96 -2.23 19.18 -0.28
CA ARG A 96 -2.85 20.43 0.21
C ARG A 96 -4.10 20.14 1.00
N GLY A 97 -4.39 20.96 2.02
CA GLY A 97 -5.58 20.80 2.87
C GLY A 97 -6.84 21.59 2.44
N ALA A 98 -8.04 21.05 2.74
CA ALA A 98 -9.38 21.60 2.47
C ALA A 98 -9.76 22.80 3.37
N GLY A 99 -9.15 22.89 4.56
CA GLY A 99 -9.60 23.75 5.65
C GLY A 99 -8.80 25.05 5.79
N ARG A 100 -9.35 26.13 5.24
CA ARG A 100 -8.89 27.53 5.32
C ARG A 100 -9.33 28.30 6.60
N ALA A 101 -9.76 27.65 7.69
CA ALA A 101 -10.67 28.32 8.64
C ALA A 101 -10.40 28.22 10.16
N ALA A 102 -9.31 27.64 10.66
CA ALA A 102 -8.97 27.74 12.11
C ALA A 102 -7.60 28.38 12.39
N PHE A 103 -6.67 28.25 11.45
CA PHE A 103 -5.36 28.92 11.43
C PHE A 103 -5.37 29.83 10.20
N GLY A 104 -5.18 31.14 10.39
CA GLY A 104 -5.43 32.14 9.35
C GLY A 104 -4.70 31.82 8.04
N SER A 105 -5.43 31.87 6.92
CA SER A 105 -4.90 31.96 5.54
C SER A 105 -3.79 30.97 5.12
N GLY A 106 -3.69 29.81 5.75
CA GLY A 106 -2.91 28.67 5.28
C GLY A 106 -3.22 27.49 6.17
N GLY A 107 -3.62 26.36 5.58
CA GLY A 107 -3.80 25.12 6.34
C GLY A 107 -2.46 24.68 6.94
N ALA A 108 -2.51 23.65 7.78
CA ALA A 108 -1.31 22.97 8.29
C ALA A 108 -0.39 22.43 7.16
N ILE A 109 -0.86 22.45 5.91
CA ILE A 109 -0.03 22.41 4.73
C ILE A 109 -0.12 23.78 4.03
N GLY A 110 0.91 24.60 4.22
CA GLY A 110 1.03 25.96 3.69
C GLY A 110 1.46 27.03 4.70
N VAL A 111 1.35 26.76 6.01
CA VAL A 111 1.93 27.59 7.08
C VAL A 111 3.12 26.87 7.65
N ASP A 112 4.30 27.49 7.58
CA ASP A 112 5.52 26.92 8.14
C ASP A 112 5.33 26.61 9.64
N ALA A 113 5.66 25.38 10.04
CA ALA A 113 5.55 24.91 11.42
C ALA A 113 6.23 25.82 12.45
N ARG A 114 7.27 26.55 12.06
CA ARG A 114 7.91 27.56 12.90
C ARG A 114 6.95 28.67 13.31
N VAL A 115 6.11 29.14 12.38
CA VAL A 115 5.11 30.18 12.66
C VAL A 115 4.07 29.65 13.65
N ILE A 116 3.61 28.41 13.45
CA ILE A 116 2.70 27.74 14.39
C ILE A 116 3.34 27.66 15.78
N ARG A 117 4.60 27.23 15.85
CA ARG A 117 5.35 27.17 17.10
C ARG A 117 5.45 28.53 17.76
N GLU A 118 5.86 29.57 17.04
CA GLU A 118 6.03 30.93 17.57
C GLU A 118 4.73 31.47 18.18
N VAL A 119 3.57 31.17 17.58
CA VAL A 119 2.25 31.59 18.10
C VAL A 119 1.82 30.76 19.31
N LEU A 120 1.97 29.43 19.26
CA LEU A 120 1.44 28.55 20.30
C LEU A 120 2.37 28.43 21.51
N GLN A 121 3.69 28.57 21.33
CA GLN A 121 4.67 28.32 22.38
C GLN A 121 4.42 29.11 23.68
N PRO A 122 4.06 30.41 23.64
CA PRO A 122 3.76 31.19 24.85
C PRO A 122 2.47 30.76 25.55
N LEU A 123 1.58 30.04 24.85
CA LEU A 123 0.30 29.57 25.36
C LEU A 123 0.37 28.14 25.91
N MET A 124 1.50 27.44 25.71
CA MET A 124 1.70 26.08 26.19
C MET A 124 2.03 26.09 27.69
N PRO A 125 1.53 25.10 28.46
CA PRO A 125 1.83 25.00 29.88
C PRO A 125 3.35 24.84 30.10
N PRO A 126 3.91 25.52 31.11
CA PRO A 126 5.30 25.35 31.50
C PRO A 126 5.53 23.97 32.14
N GLU A 127 6.78 23.70 32.49
CA GLU A 127 7.17 22.43 33.10
C GLU A 127 6.48 22.24 34.47
N GLY A 128 5.94 21.05 34.70
CA GLY A 128 5.24 20.71 35.94
C GLY A 128 3.78 21.15 36.02
N GLU A 129 3.29 21.96 35.07
CA GLU A 129 1.88 22.38 35.04
C GLU A 129 0.95 21.37 34.35
N ASP A 130 -0.35 21.49 34.65
CA ASP A 130 -1.40 20.64 34.08
C ASP A 130 -1.55 20.87 32.56
N ARG A 131 -1.57 19.77 31.82
CA ARG A 131 -1.64 19.76 30.34
C ARG A 131 -3.04 19.55 29.80
N ARG A 132 -4.02 19.21 30.64
CA ARG A 132 -5.39 18.85 30.19
C ARG A 132 -6.07 19.95 29.39
N ALA A 133 -5.86 21.21 29.74
CA ALA A 133 -6.44 22.35 29.03
C ALA A 133 -5.90 22.56 27.61
N LYS A 134 -4.83 21.86 27.21
CA LYS A 134 -4.20 21.91 25.87
C LYS A 134 -4.12 20.54 25.20
N ALA A 135 -4.90 19.57 25.67
CA ALA A 135 -4.87 18.20 25.16
C ALA A 135 -5.14 18.12 23.64
N ASP A 136 -6.01 19.01 23.14
CA ASP A 136 -6.30 19.20 21.72
C ASP A 136 -5.05 19.60 20.91
N VAL A 137 -4.24 20.55 21.42
CA VAL A 137 -2.99 20.95 20.78
C VAL A 137 -1.97 19.82 20.79
N PHE A 138 -1.84 19.09 21.91
CA PHE A 138 -0.95 17.94 21.99
C PHE A 138 -1.33 16.85 20.98
N GLN A 139 -2.62 16.55 20.86
CA GLN A 139 -3.11 15.57 19.88
C GLN A 139 -2.88 16.07 18.45
N SER A 140 -3.18 17.34 18.16
CA SER A 140 -2.99 17.93 16.82
C SER A 140 -1.52 17.90 16.39
N VAL A 141 -0.59 18.16 17.32
CA VAL A 141 0.85 18.06 17.06
C VAL A 141 1.27 16.61 16.84
N LEU A 142 0.77 15.66 17.64
CA LEU A 142 1.04 14.23 17.42
C LEU A 142 0.61 13.80 16.02
N ASP A 143 -0.64 14.11 15.65
CA ASP A 143 -1.21 13.73 14.36
C ASP A 143 -0.44 14.37 13.19
N ALA A 144 -0.12 15.67 13.30
CA ALA A 144 0.61 16.39 12.26
C ALA A 144 2.06 15.87 12.10
N VAL A 145 2.75 15.57 13.20
CA VAL A 145 4.11 15.00 13.13
C VAL A 145 4.06 13.58 12.56
N THR A 146 3.07 12.77 12.92
CA THR A 146 2.87 11.44 12.33
C THR A 146 2.55 11.51 10.84
N GLU A 147 1.73 12.46 10.40
CA GLU A 147 1.50 12.73 8.98
C GLU A 147 2.78 13.16 8.26
N LEU A 148 3.56 14.09 8.81
CA LEU A 148 4.82 14.56 8.21
C LEU A 148 5.85 13.43 8.06
N MET A 149 5.87 12.45 8.97
CA MET A 149 6.78 11.31 8.86
C MET A 149 6.30 10.24 7.88
N ALA A 150 5.04 10.28 7.47
CA ALA A 150 4.42 9.24 6.67
C ALA A 150 5.05 9.09 5.28
N GLY A 151 5.46 10.19 4.64
CA GLY A 151 6.10 10.15 3.33
C GLY A 151 7.40 9.36 3.33
N GLU A 152 8.31 9.68 4.25
CA GLU A 152 9.58 8.95 4.40
C GLU A 152 9.36 7.49 4.82
N VAL A 153 8.37 7.22 5.68
CA VAL A 153 8.02 5.85 6.07
C VAL A 153 7.49 5.05 4.87
N ALA A 154 6.64 5.64 4.03
CA ALA A 154 6.15 5.00 2.82
C ALA A 154 7.30 4.69 1.84
N GLU A 155 8.25 5.61 1.68
CA GLU A 155 9.47 5.38 0.89
C GLU A 155 10.25 4.17 1.42
N LYS A 156 10.54 4.12 2.74
CA LYS A 156 11.26 2.99 3.38
C LYS A 156 10.59 1.64 3.18
N MET A 157 9.27 1.62 3.10
CA MET A 157 8.49 0.38 2.99
C MET A 157 8.43 -0.15 1.56
N LEU A 158 8.49 0.71 0.55
CA LEU A 158 8.12 0.37 -0.82
C LEU A 158 9.26 0.51 -1.83
N LEU A 159 10.31 1.26 -1.50
CA LEU A 159 11.39 1.57 -2.43
C LEU A 159 12.69 0.96 -1.93
N ASP A 160 13.50 0.49 -2.88
CA ASP A 160 14.84 0.01 -2.58
C ASP A 160 15.80 1.19 -2.35
N GLY A 161 16.68 1.03 -1.36
CA GLY A 161 17.70 2.01 -1.02
C GLY A 161 17.39 2.85 0.22
N GLU A 162 18.32 3.72 0.58
CA GLU A 162 18.11 4.67 1.67
C GLU A 162 17.17 5.79 1.17
N PRO A 163 16.11 6.13 1.94
CA PRO A 163 15.23 7.24 1.59
C PRO A 163 16.03 8.51 1.41
N THR A 164 15.70 9.27 0.38
CA THR A 164 16.26 10.62 0.26
C THR A 164 15.63 11.45 1.36
N SER A 165 16.43 11.91 2.33
CA SER A 165 15.96 12.72 3.46
C SER A 165 14.99 13.81 3.00
N SER A 166 13.71 13.73 3.39
CA SER A 166 12.75 14.81 3.23
C SER A 166 13.05 15.90 4.26
N GLY A 167 14.06 16.71 3.95
CA GLY A 167 14.61 17.71 4.87
C GLY A 167 13.57 18.73 5.34
N ASP A 168 12.54 18.97 4.54
CA ASP A 168 11.43 19.86 4.86
C ASP A 168 10.51 19.27 5.94
N ASP A 169 9.98 18.06 5.74
CA ASP A 169 9.08 17.42 6.71
C ASP A 169 9.74 17.20 8.05
N ARG A 170 11.01 16.75 8.05
CA ARG A 170 11.78 16.59 9.30
C ARG A 170 12.01 17.92 10.00
N ARG A 171 12.22 19.01 9.26
CA ARG A 171 12.31 20.36 9.87
C ARG A 171 10.98 20.74 10.49
N GLN A 172 9.88 20.62 9.74
CA GLN A 172 8.54 20.98 10.21
C GLN A 172 8.13 20.14 11.43
N ALA A 173 8.42 18.84 11.41
CA ALA A 173 8.18 17.92 12.50
C ALA A 173 8.91 18.33 13.78
N ARG A 174 10.18 18.73 13.69
CA ARG A 174 10.96 19.25 14.84
C ARG A 174 10.37 20.53 15.41
N GLU A 175 9.92 21.44 14.54
CA GLU A 175 9.29 22.70 14.95
C GLU A 175 7.99 22.44 15.74
N LEU A 176 7.13 21.55 15.25
CA LEU A 176 5.90 21.17 15.96
C LEU A 176 6.18 20.39 17.24
N ALA A 177 7.06 19.39 17.19
CA ALA A 177 7.41 18.56 18.34
C ALA A 177 8.05 19.38 19.48
N ALA A 178 8.72 20.51 19.18
CA ALA A 178 9.26 21.41 20.19
C ALA A 178 8.17 22.07 21.08
N LEU A 179 6.91 22.11 20.65
CA LEU A 179 5.80 22.55 21.51
C LEU A 179 5.62 21.60 22.72
N ILE A 180 5.90 20.31 22.51
CA ILE A 180 5.74 19.24 23.50
C ILE A 180 7.06 18.97 24.23
N CYS A 181 8.16 18.87 23.48
CA CYS A 181 9.47 18.45 23.93
C CYS A 181 10.41 19.64 24.07
N LYS A 182 10.95 19.88 25.27
CA LYS A 182 11.79 21.05 25.57
C LYS A 182 13.27 20.89 25.21
N THR A 183 13.69 19.67 24.85
CA THR A 183 15.10 19.37 24.53
C THR A 183 15.19 18.62 23.21
N GLY A 184 16.31 18.83 22.49
CA GLY A 184 16.58 18.14 21.22
C GLY A 184 16.42 16.62 21.30
N PRO A 185 17.05 15.93 22.29
CA PRO A 185 16.89 14.48 22.43
C PRO A 185 15.44 14.03 22.66
N ALA A 186 14.64 14.80 23.39
CA ALA A 186 13.22 14.49 23.58
C ALA A 186 12.43 14.67 22.28
N THR A 187 12.72 15.73 21.53
CA THR A 187 12.13 15.99 20.21
C THR A 187 12.44 14.85 19.24
N ASP A 188 13.70 14.41 19.16
CA ASP A 188 14.09 13.30 18.28
C ASP A 188 13.39 11.99 18.67
N ARG A 189 13.23 11.70 19.97
CA ARG A 189 12.48 10.53 20.45
C ARG A 189 10.99 10.62 20.15
N PHE A 190 10.41 11.81 20.21
CA PHE A 190 9.01 12.04 19.84
C PHE A 190 8.79 11.81 18.34
N ILE A 191 9.70 12.30 17.50
CA ILE A 191 9.65 12.05 16.05
C ILE A 191 9.76 10.55 15.76
N LEU A 192 10.66 9.82 16.42
CA LEU A 192 10.76 8.36 16.25
C LEU A 192 9.47 7.63 16.65
N LEU A 193 8.77 8.11 17.68
CA LEU A 193 7.45 7.57 18.03
C LEU A 193 6.45 7.80 16.88
N CYS A 194 6.41 9.00 16.31
CA CYS A 194 5.55 9.34 15.17
C CYS A 194 5.91 8.55 13.90
N GLU A 195 7.21 8.35 13.61
CA GLU A 195 7.67 7.48 12.53
C GLU A 195 7.15 6.05 12.71
N GLN A 196 7.25 5.48 13.92
CA GLN A 196 6.71 4.15 14.21
C GLN A 196 5.19 4.09 14.07
N GLN A 197 4.47 5.12 14.55
CA GLN A 197 3.02 5.18 14.40
C GLN A 197 2.61 5.24 12.92
N ALA A 198 3.29 6.05 12.10
CA ALA A 198 3.05 6.09 10.66
C ALA A 198 3.29 4.71 10.02
N TYR A 199 4.36 4.01 10.42
CA TYR A 199 4.63 2.65 9.95
C TYR A 199 3.51 1.69 10.30
N ASP A 200 3.07 1.69 11.56
CA ASP A 200 2.01 0.80 12.04
C ASP A 200 0.69 1.08 11.30
N LEU A 201 0.39 2.35 11.01
CA LEU A 201 -0.79 2.76 10.24
C LEU A 201 -0.70 2.31 8.78
N LEU A 202 0.46 2.45 8.13
CA LEU A 202 0.63 2.16 6.71
C LEU A 202 0.82 0.66 6.41
N SER A 203 1.39 -0.11 7.35
CA SER A 203 1.77 -1.52 7.14
C SER A 203 0.64 -2.43 6.63
N PRO A 204 -0.63 -2.30 7.07
CA PRO A 204 -1.72 -3.14 6.55
C PRO A 204 -2.13 -2.77 5.12
N TYR A 205 -1.73 -1.61 4.63
CA TYR A 205 -2.18 -1.02 3.36
C TYR A 205 -1.07 -0.94 2.29
N VAL A 206 0.08 -1.60 2.51
CA VAL A 206 1.20 -1.66 1.55
C VAL A 206 0.74 -2.02 0.14
N GLY A 207 -0.09 -3.05 -0.01
CA GLY A 207 -0.60 -3.45 -1.33
C GLY A 207 -1.48 -2.37 -1.99
N VAL A 208 -2.26 -1.62 -1.20
CA VAL A 208 -3.07 -0.51 -1.70
C VAL A 208 -2.17 0.64 -2.13
N LEU A 209 -1.17 1.01 -1.32
CA LEU A 209 -0.17 2.03 -1.66
C LEU A 209 0.58 1.69 -2.96
N MET A 210 1.00 0.43 -3.13
CA MET A 210 1.65 -0.04 -4.36
C MET A 210 0.77 0.14 -5.60
N SER A 211 -0.54 -0.08 -5.47
CA SER A 211 -1.47 0.13 -6.57
C SER A 211 -1.70 1.63 -6.81
N MET A 212 -1.83 2.40 -5.73
CA MET A 212 -2.10 3.84 -5.78
C MET A 212 -0.92 4.65 -6.34
N GLN A 213 0.34 4.24 -6.15
CA GLN A 213 1.47 4.94 -6.76
C GLN A 213 1.38 4.93 -8.30
N ILE A 214 0.90 3.85 -8.90
CA ILE A 214 0.68 3.76 -10.35
C ILE A 214 -0.44 4.71 -10.76
N VAL A 215 -1.56 4.69 -10.03
CA VAL A 215 -2.70 5.59 -10.29
C VAL A 215 -2.26 7.06 -10.22
N LEU A 216 -1.54 7.45 -9.17
CA LEU A 216 -1.08 8.83 -9.00
C LEU A 216 -0.04 9.23 -10.06
N ARG A 217 0.85 8.33 -10.48
CA ARG A 217 1.80 8.58 -11.58
C ARG A 217 1.12 8.81 -12.93
N ILE A 218 0.01 8.12 -13.19
CA ILE A 218 -0.80 8.34 -14.40
C ILE A 218 -1.56 9.67 -14.31
N HIS A 219 -2.22 9.93 -13.18
CA HIS A 219 -3.08 11.11 -13.03
C HIS A 219 -2.30 12.41 -12.79
N ARG A 220 -1.08 12.32 -12.23
CA ARG A 220 -0.18 13.42 -11.82
C ARG A 220 -0.70 14.30 -10.69
N ALA A 221 -1.98 14.62 -10.68
CA ALA A 221 -2.67 15.37 -9.65
C ALA A 221 -4.08 14.83 -9.46
N MET A 222 -4.53 14.80 -8.20
CA MET A 222 -5.85 14.30 -7.83
C MET A 222 -6.40 15.15 -6.69
N THR A 223 -7.68 15.46 -6.75
CA THR A 223 -8.44 15.98 -5.61
C THR A 223 -8.58 14.89 -4.53
N GLY A 224 -8.88 15.30 -3.31
CA GLY A 224 -9.15 14.38 -2.20
C GLY A 224 -10.31 13.44 -2.51
N GLU A 225 -11.35 13.92 -3.21
CA GLU A 225 -12.48 13.09 -3.63
C GLU A 225 -12.09 12.07 -4.71
N GLU A 226 -11.28 12.47 -5.69
CA GLU A 226 -10.74 11.54 -6.70
C GLU A 226 -9.85 10.49 -6.05
N MET A 227 -9.03 10.88 -5.08
CA MET A 227 -8.18 9.99 -4.29
C MET A 227 -9.02 8.99 -3.51
N ASP A 228 -10.04 9.44 -2.78
CA ASP A 228 -10.91 8.57 -1.98
C ASP A 228 -11.66 7.56 -2.88
N ARG A 229 -12.14 7.99 -4.06
CA ARG A 229 -12.75 7.08 -5.06
C ARG A 229 -11.77 6.06 -5.62
N ALA A 230 -10.54 6.48 -5.90
CA ALA A 230 -9.50 5.59 -6.41
C ALA A 230 -9.10 4.54 -5.35
N ILE A 231 -8.92 4.96 -4.09
CA ILE A 231 -8.66 4.06 -2.97
C ILE A 231 -9.79 3.04 -2.83
N ALA A 232 -11.05 3.49 -2.84
CA ALA A 232 -12.21 2.59 -2.76
C ALA A 232 -12.22 1.56 -3.91
N THR A 233 -11.86 2.00 -5.13
CA THR A 233 -11.77 1.13 -6.31
C THR A 233 -10.66 0.09 -6.17
N VAL A 234 -9.47 0.50 -5.72
CA VAL A 234 -8.33 -0.40 -5.49
C VAL A 234 -8.65 -1.43 -4.41
N VAL A 235 -9.21 -1.00 -3.27
CA VAL A 235 -9.60 -1.88 -2.17
C VAL A 235 -10.63 -2.92 -2.63
N ALA A 236 -11.66 -2.48 -3.35
CA ALA A 236 -12.67 -3.38 -3.91
C ALA A 236 -12.07 -4.38 -4.92
N GLY A 237 -11.14 -3.91 -5.76
CA GLY A 237 -10.42 -4.76 -6.72
C GLY A 237 -9.58 -5.83 -6.04
N GLN A 238 -8.84 -5.48 -4.99
CA GLN A 238 -8.04 -6.42 -4.21
C GLN A 238 -8.91 -7.45 -3.48
N ALA A 239 -10.00 -7.03 -2.84
CA ALA A 239 -10.95 -7.93 -2.20
C ALA A 239 -11.55 -8.93 -3.20
N LEU A 240 -11.90 -8.46 -4.40
CA LEU A 240 -12.41 -9.32 -5.47
C LEU A 240 -11.37 -10.33 -5.95
N ALA A 241 -10.10 -9.93 -6.07
CA ALA A 241 -9.01 -10.82 -6.45
C ALA A 241 -8.81 -11.94 -5.41
N VAL A 242 -8.79 -11.59 -4.12
CA VAL A 242 -8.69 -12.56 -3.01
C VAL A 242 -9.85 -13.54 -3.04
N GLU A 243 -11.09 -13.06 -3.23
CA GLU A 243 -12.27 -13.94 -3.30
C GLU A 243 -12.22 -14.88 -4.52
N ARG A 244 -11.73 -14.41 -5.67
CA ARG A 244 -11.56 -15.25 -6.87
C ARG A 244 -10.58 -16.39 -6.62
N LEU A 245 -9.45 -16.12 -5.94
CA LEU A 245 -8.48 -17.13 -5.55
C LEU A 245 -9.09 -18.15 -4.59
N ARG A 246 -9.77 -17.68 -3.54
CA ARG A 246 -10.46 -18.55 -2.58
C ARG A 246 -11.47 -19.49 -3.26
N ARG A 247 -12.25 -18.98 -4.22
CA ARG A 247 -13.19 -19.80 -5.00
C ARG A 247 -12.49 -20.80 -5.92
N ALA A 248 -11.37 -20.42 -6.52
CA ALA A 248 -10.58 -21.34 -7.33
C ALA A 248 -10.03 -22.50 -6.48
N ASP A 249 -9.52 -22.20 -5.30
CA ASP A 249 -9.01 -23.22 -4.37
C ASP A 249 -10.12 -24.11 -3.83
N TRP A 250 -11.30 -23.53 -3.53
CA TRP A 250 -12.48 -24.30 -3.16
C TRP A 250 -12.87 -25.31 -4.24
N ARG A 251 -12.97 -24.87 -5.51
CA ARG A 251 -13.28 -25.77 -6.65
C ARG A 251 -12.26 -26.88 -6.81
N LYS A 252 -10.96 -26.60 -6.62
CA LYS A 252 -9.91 -27.64 -6.66
C LYS A 252 -10.14 -28.70 -5.58
N ARG A 253 -10.53 -28.29 -4.37
CA ARG A 253 -10.83 -29.20 -3.26
C ARG A 253 -12.10 -30.02 -3.51
N GLU A 254 -13.15 -29.42 -4.07
CA GLU A 254 -14.37 -30.15 -4.47
C GLU A 254 -14.07 -31.23 -5.51
N VAL A 255 -13.30 -30.89 -6.56
CA VAL A 255 -12.89 -31.87 -7.58
C VAL A 255 -12.09 -33.01 -6.94
N SER A 256 -11.12 -32.70 -6.07
CA SER A 256 -10.34 -33.72 -5.36
C SER A 256 -11.20 -34.62 -4.47
N ALA A 257 -12.19 -34.06 -3.77
CA ALA A 257 -13.09 -34.82 -2.91
C ALA A 257 -14.00 -35.76 -3.73
N ASN A 258 -14.57 -35.26 -4.83
CA ASN A 258 -15.39 -36.06 -5.73
C ASN A 258 -14.58 -37.20 -6.37
N SER A 259 -13.33 -36.95 -6.77
CA SER A 259 -12.43 -37.99 -7.30
C SER A 259 -12.12 -39.07 -6.25
N PHE A 260 -11.95 -38.66 -4.99
CA PHE A 260 -11.72 -39.60 -3.88
C PHE A 260 -12.96 -40.48 -3.62
N GLU A 261 -14.15 -39.88 -3.56
CA GLU A 261 -15.42 -40.62 -3.38
C GLU A 261 -15.63 -41.64 -4.51
N ALA A 262 -15.44 -41.23 -5.77
CA ALA A 262 -15.55 -42.12 -6.92
C ALA A 262 -14.54 -43.29 -6.87
N ALA A 263 -13.32 -43.05 -6.39
CA ALA A 263 -12.32 -44.11 -6.21
C ALA A 263 -12.74 -45.10 -5.11
N CYS A 264 -13.29 -44.63 -3.99
CA CYS A 264 -13.80 -45.48 -2.92
C CYS A 264 -14.99 -46.35 -3.38
N ASP A 265 -15.91 -45.79 -4.15
CA ASP A 265 -17.07 -46.53 -4.68
C ASP A 265 -16.64 -47.66 -5.63
N HIS A 266 -15.61 -47.43 -6.43
CA HIS A 266 -15.08 -48.46 -7.33
C HIS A 266 -14.48 -49.66 -6.57
N VAL A 267 -13.78 -49.40 -5.47
CA VAL A 267 -13.21 -50.45 -4.59
C VAL A 267 -14.31 -51.25 -3.89
N ASN A 268 -15.38 -50.59 -3.46
CA ASN A 268 -16.51 -51.25 -2.80
C ASN A 268 -17.36 -52.11 -3.77
N GLY A 269 -17.53 -51.66 -5.01
CA GLY A 269 -18.27 -52.40 -6.05
C GLY A 269 -17.56 -53.68 -6.51
N ALA A 270 -16.23 -53.73 -6.46
CA ALA A 270 -15.45 -54.90 -6.86
C ALA A 270 -15.36 -56.01 -5.78
N SER A 271 -15.75 -55.73 -4.53
CA SER A 271 -15.53 -56.61 -3.37
C SER A 271 -16.69 -57.54 -3.00
N MET A 272 -17.73 -57.68 -3.82
CA MET A 272 -18.80 -58.65 -3.58
C MET A 272 -18.79 -59.79 -4.62
N PRO A 273 -17.91 -60.80 -4.49
CA PRO A 273 -18.16 -62.08 -5.12
C PRO A 273 -19.43 -62.65 -4.49
N HIS A 274 -20.48 -62.71 -5.29
CA HIS A 274 -21.72 -63.41 -5.00
C HIS A 274 -21.33 -64.85 -4.58
N LEU A 275 -21.33 -65.12 -3.28
CA LEU A 275 -21.31 -66.50 -2.77
C LEU A 275 -22.56 -67.16 -3.32
N ALA A 276 -22.37 -67.99 -4.34
CA ALA A 276 -23.42 -68.78 -4.95
C ALA A 276 -24.07 -69.64 -3.85
N PRO A 277 -25.40 -69.65 -3.73
CA PRO A 277 -26.06 -70.49 -2.73
C PRO A 277 -25.80 -71.95 -3.06
N ASP A 278 -25.15 -72.62 -2.11
CA ASP A 278 -24.80 -74.04 -2.17
C ASP A 278 -26.07 -74.88 -2.38
N ARG A 279 -26.17 -75.56 -3.51
CA ARG A 279 -27.26 -76.49 -3.80
C ARG A 279 -27.03 -77.78 -3.01
N VAL A 280 -27.67 -77.87 -1.85
CA VAL A 280 -27.79 -79.12 -1.08
C VAL A 280 -28.71 -80.09 -1.85
N ARG A 281 -28.19 -81.29 -2.09
CA ARG A 281 -28.88 -82.45 -2.68
C ARG A 281 -29.78 -83.16 -1.66
#